data_AF-A0A7Y2MIC4-F1
#
_entry.id   AF-A0A7Y2MIC4-F1
#
_cell.length_a   1.000
_cell.length_b   1.000
_cell.length_c   1.000
_cell.angle_alpha   90.00
_cell.angle_beta   90.00
_cell.angle_gamma   90.00
#
_symmetry.space_group_name_H-M   'P 1'
#
loop_
_entity.id
_entity.type
_entity.pdbx_description
1 polymer ?
#
loop_
_entity_poly.entity_id
_entity_poly.type
_entity_poly.pdbx_seq_one_letter_code
_entity_poly.pdbx_strand_id
1 'polypeptide(L)'
;EYDRFPGFIANPETRRRNAWNYVDARDLAQVVHLCIEKSGLGFQVFNAVNDTVTANMPSKELAKRFFPNVPFTREIGEHEGLLSNRKIREVLGFKEEHDWRKYVKL
;
A
#
# COMPACT_ATOMS: atom_id res chain seq x y z
N GLU A 1 13.73 6.93 -1.38
CA GLU A 1 13.07 7.78 -0.37
C GLU A 1 12.95 7.13 1.02
N TYR A 2 13.63 6.00 1.29
CA TYR A 2 13.53 5.34 2.59
C TYR A 2 14.04 6.19 3.75
N ASP A 3 15.01 7.06 3.47
CA ASP A 3 15.53 8.10 4.37
C ASP A 3 14.45 9.03 4.95
N ARG A 4 13.31 9.18 4.25
CA ARG A 4 12.21 10.07 4.67
C ARG A 4 11.16 9.36 5.53
N PHE A 5 11.15 8.03 5.57
CA PHE A 5 10.15 7.25 6.31
C PHE A 5 10.13 7.53 7.81
N PRO A 6 11.26 7.66 8.53
CA PRO A 6 11.22 8.02 9.94
C PRO A 6 10.41 9.30 10.22
N GLY A 7 10.56 10.31 9.36
CA GLY A 7 9.78 11.55 9.44
C GLY A 7 8.28 11.35 9.14
N PHE A 8 7.95 10.52 8.15
CA PHE A 8 6.55 10.17 7.82
C PHE A 8 5.87 9.38 8.93
N ILE A 9 6.61 8.49 9.61
CA ILE A 9 6.11 7.68 10.71
C ILE A 9 5.88 8.53 11.95
N ALA A 10 6.81 9.44 12.25
CA ALA A 10 6.67 10.37 13.37
C ALA A 10 5.50 11.35 13.17
N ASN A 11 5.25 11.79 11.93
CA ASN A 11 4.26 12.82 11.60
C ASN A 11 3.32 12.37 10.46
N PRO A 12 2.46 11.37 10.66
CA PRO A 12 1.62 10.79 9.61
C PRO A 12 0.64 11.80 8.98
N GLU A 13 0.25 12.84 9.71
CA GLU A 13 -0.59 13.93 9.22
C GLU A 13 0.02 14.69 8.03
N THR A 14 1.35 14.78 7.96
CA THR A 14 2.06 15.40 6.82
C THR A 14 1.82 14.64 5.52
N ARG A 15 1.42 13.37 5.64
CA ARG A 15 1.11 12.46 4.54
C ARG A 15 -0.37 12.09 4.55
N ARG A 16 -1.30 12.89 5.08
CA ARG A 16 -2.72 12.49 5.24
C ARG A 16 -3.37 11.82 4.02
N ARG A 17 -2.99 12.17 2.79
CA ARG A 17 -3.44 11.51 1.55
C ARG A 17 -2.75 10.15 1.27
N ASN A 18 -1.49 10.01 1.66
CA ASN A 18 -0.61 8.89 1.32
C ASN A 18 -0.19 8.04 2.53
N ALA A 19 -0.55 8.41 3.77
CA ALA A 19 -0.18 7.67 4.98
C ALA A 19 -0.72 6.23 4.95
N TRP A 20 -1.75 6.01 4.13
CA TRP A 20 -2.51 4.79 3.98
C TRP A 20 -1.92 3.82 2.96
N ASN A 21 -1.12 4.30 2.00
CA ASN A 21 -0.64 3.52 0.86
C ASN A 21 0.61 4.16 0.26
N TYR A 22 1.49 3.32 -0.26
CA TYR A 22 2.62 3.75 -1.08
C TYR A 22 2.88 2.68 -2.14
N VAL A 23 3.82 2.97 -3.04
CA VAL A 23 4.38 1.97 -3.93
C VAL A 23 5.89 2.15 -4.00
N ASP A 24 6.67 1.08 -3.82
CA ASP A 24 8.08 1.11 -4.18
C ASP A 24 8.22 1.09 -5.71
N ALA A 25 9.17 1.84 -6.26
CA ALA A 25 9.35 1.93 -7.71
C ALA A 25 9.65 0.55 -8.35
N ARG A 26 10.32 -0.36 -7.64
CA ARG A 26 10.60 -1.73 -8.12
C ARG A 26 9.36 -2.61 -8.10
N ASP A 27 8.51 -2.47 -7.08
CA ASP A 27 7.21 -3.15 -7.03
C ASP A 27 6.27 -2.61 -8.11
N LEU A 28 6.29 -1.30 -8.38
CA LEU A 28 5.56 -0.72 -9.51
C LEU A 28 6.06 -1.28 -10.85
N ALA A 29 7.38 -1.44 -11.01
CA ALA A 29 7.95 -2.09 -12.20
C ALA A 29 7.50 -3.55 -12.33
N GLN A 30 7.39 -4.29 -11.21
CA GLN A 30 6.83 -5.64 -11.19
C GLN A 30 5.36 -5.63 -11.68
N VAL A 31 4.52 -4.70 -11.22
CA VAL A 31 3.13 -4.55 -11.70
C VAL A 31 3.10 -4.31 -13.21
N VAL A 32 3.92 -3.38 -13.72
CA VAL A 32 3.98 -3.08 -15.17
C VAL A 32 4.42 -4.31 -15.96
N HIS A 33 5.45 -5.03 -15.49
CA HIS A 33 5.92 -6.25 -16.13
C HIS A 33 4.83 -7.32 -16.19
N LEU A 34 4.12 -7.56 -15.08
CA LEU A 34 3.02 -8.53 -15.02
C LEU A 34 1.85 -8.16 -15.94
N CYS A 35 1.55 -6.87 -16.11
CA CYS A 35 0.55 -6.41 -17.06
C CYS A 35 0.93 -6.74 -18.52
N ILE A 36 2.21 -6.59 -18.87
CA ILE A 36 2.73 -6.87 -20.22
C ILE A 36 2.70 -8.38 -20.51
N GLU A 37 3.10 -9.20 -19.55
CA GLU A 37 3.20 -10.66 -19.71
C GLU A 37 1.83 -11.37 -19.72
N LYS A 38 0.77 -10.72 -19.23
CA LYS A 38 -0.55 -11.35 -19.09
C LYS A 38 -1.32 -11.40 -20.41
N SER A 39 -1.30 -12.55 -21.06
CA SER A 39 -2.17 -12.85 -22.21
C SER A 39 -3.66 -12.65 -21.88
N GLY A 40 -4.37 -11.98 -22.79
CA GLY A 40 -5.83 -11.78 -22.67
C GLY A 40 -6.27 -10.78 -21.61
N LEU A 41 -5.37 -9.97 -21.05
CA LEU A 41 -5.69 -9.01 -19.98
C LEU A 41 -6.72 -7.95 -20.41
N GLY A 42 -6.66 -7.49 -21.66
CA GLY A 42 -7.50 -6.40 -22.17
C GLY A 42 -7.28 -5.08 -21.42
N PHE A 43 -8.24 -4.16 -21.51
CA PHE A 43 -8.21 -2.93 -20.70
C PHE A 43 -8.57 -3.23 -19.26
N GLN A 44 -7.74 -2.75 -18.33
CA GLN A 44 -7.95 -2.91 -16.89
C GLN A 44 -7.65 -1.63 -16.14
N VAL A 45 -8.38 -1.41 -15.05
CA VAL A 45 -8.05 -0.44 -14.01
C VAL A 45 -7.59 -1.18 -12.76
N PHE A 46 -6.49 -0.71 -12.18
CA PHE A 46 -5.77 -1.38 -11.11
C PHE A 46 -5.22 -0.34 -10.11
N ASN A 47 -5.28 -0.63 -8.81
CA ASN A 47 -4.59 0.16 -7.78
C ASN A 47 -3.16 -0.38 -7.62
N ALA A 48 -2.17 0.29 -8.23
CA ALA A 48 -0.76 -0.10 -8.13
C ALA A 48 -0.13 0.44 -6.84
N VAL A 49 -0.40 -0.26 -5.74
CA VAL A 49 0.12 0.02 -4.40
C VAL A 49 0.62 -1.26 -3.74
N ASN A 50 1.57 -1.12 -2.82
CA ASN A 50 2.05 -2.18 -1.93
C ASN A 50 0.92 -2.72 -1.02
N ASP A 51 1.13 -3.89 -0.42
CA ASP A 51 0.15 -4.51 0.49
C ASP A 51 0.08 -3.75 1.82
N THR A 52 1.21 -3.21 2.29
CA THR A 52 1.31 -2.58 3.59
C THR A 52 1.22 -1.05 3.58
N VAL A 53 0.74 -0.51 4.69
CA VAL A 53 0.63 0.92 4.96
C VAL A 53 2.00 1.56 5.23
N THR A 54 2.16 2.84 4.87
CA THR A 54 3.39 3.62 5.13
C THR A 54 3.60 3.87 6.63
N ALA A 55 2.52 3.88 7.42
CA ALA A 55 2.59 4.07 8.86
C ALA A 55 3.12 2.83 9.59
N ASN A 56 3.71 3.06 10.77
CA ASN A 56 4.10 1.97 11.67
C ASN A 56 2.97 1.54 12.63
N MET A 57 1.90 2.33 12.71
CA MET A 57 0.69 2.03 13.50
C MET A 57 -0.23 1.07 12.73
N PRO A 58 -0.99 0.18 13.40
CA PRO A 58 -2.02 -0.62 12.75
C PRO A 58 -3.01 0.24 11.96
N SER A 59 -3.42 -0.22 10.78
CA SER A 59 -4.23 0.54 9.83
C SER A 59 -5.58 0.98 10.42
N LYS A 60 -6.20 0.13 11.24
CA LYS A 60 -7.47 0.46 11.93
C LYS A 60 -7.30 1.57 12.97
N GLU A 61 -6.20 1.56 13.72
CA GLU A 61 -5.92 2.60 14.72
C GLU A 61 -5.62 3.94 14.04
N LEU A 62 -4.81 3.91 12.98
CA LEU A 62 -4.53 5.07 12.16
C LEU A 62 -5.84 5.65 11.57
N ALA A 63 -6.71 4.79 11.03
CA ALA A 63 -7.99 5.19 10.46
C ALA A 63 -8.89 5.82 11.54
N LYS A 64 -8.98 5.23 12.72
CA LYS A 64 -9.74 5.79 13.85
C LYS A 64 -9.22 7.18 14.26
N ARG A 65 -7.91 7.41 14.18
CA ARG A 65 -7.30 8.72 14.48
C ARG A 65 -7.69 9.81 13.47
N PHE A 66 -7.73 9.50 12.18
CA PHE A 66 -7.95 10.51 11.12
C PHE A 66 -9.38 10.56 10.55
N PHE A 67 -10.13 9.46 10.68
CA PHE A 67 -11.46 9.24 10.11
C PHE A 67 -12.36 8.44 11.10
N PRO A 68 -12.58 8.92 12.33
CA PRO A 68 -13.21 8.16 13.41
C PRO A 68 -14.64 7.67 13.09
N ASN A 69 -15.33 8.34 12.18
CA ASN A 69 -16.74 8.07 11.86
C ASN A 69 -16.92 7.28 10.55
N VAL A 70 -15.84 6.89 9.88
CA VAL A 70 -15.91 6.12 8.64
C VAL A 70 -15.94 4.63 8.98
N PRO A 71 -17.03 3.89 8.64
CA PRO A 71 -17.12 2.47 8.95
C PRO A 71 -16.21 1.65 8.03
N PHE A 72 -15.66 0.57 8.58
CA PHE A 72 -15.05 -0.49 7.77
C PHE A 72 -16.15 -1.41 7.23
N THR A 73 -16.14 -1.67 5.92
CA THR A 73 -17.12 -2.55 5.27
C THR A 73 -16.69 -4.03 5.26
N ARG A 74 -15.46 -4.31 5.72
CA ARG A 74 -14.90 -5.65 5.91
C ARG A 74 -13.76 -5.62 6.92
N GLU A 75 -13.34 -6.80 7.34
CA GLU A 75 -12.07 -6.98 8.03
C GLU A 75 -10.87 -6.67 7.10
N ILE A 76 -9.85 -6.04 7.68
CA ILE A 76 -8.57 -5.71 7.04
C ILE A 76 -7.42 -6.26 7.88
N GLY A 77 -6.30 -6.59 7.24
CA GLY A 77 -5.08 -6.97 7.94
C GLY A 77 -4.52 -5.85 8.82
N GLU A 78 -3.65 -6.22 9.77
CA GLU A 78 -3.09 -5.30 10.77
C GLU A 78 -2.43 -4.06 10.16
N HIS A 79 -1.62 -4.26 9.11
CA HIS A 79 -0.94 -3.19 8.38
C HIS A 79 -1.41 -3.05 6.94
N GLU A 80 -2.59 -3.58 6.60
CA GLU A 80 -3.11 -3.54 5.22
C GLU A 80 -3.36 -2.09 4.76
N GLY A 81 -2.93 -1.74 3.56
CA GLY A 81 -3.24 -0.45 2.94
C GLY A 81 -4.75 -0.25 2.73
N LEU A 82 -5.23 1.00 2.80
CA LEU A 82 -6.67 1.28 2.61
C LEU A 82 -7.09 1.33 1.14
N LEU A 83 -6.16 1.57 0.20
CA LEU A 83 -6.40 1.33 -1.22
C LEU A 83 -6.15 -0.15 -1.47
N SER A 84 -7.22 -0.90 -1.69
CA SER A 84 -7.08 -2.33 -1.93
C SER A 84 -6.40 -2.59 -3.28
N ASN A 85 -5.26 -3.28 -3.26
CA ASN A 85 -4.59 -3.84 -4.43
C ASN A 85 -5.04 -5.28 -4.74
N ARG A 86 -6.09 -5.78 -4.07
CA ARG A 86 -6.56 -7.17 -4.16
C ARG A 86 -6.73 -7.64 -5.60
N LYS A 87 -7.32 -6.79 -6.46
CA LYS A 87 -7.52 -7.08 -7.88
C LYS A 87 -6.20 -7.34 -8.62
N ILE A 88 -5.15 -6.54 -8.38
CA ILE A 88 -3.84 -6.75 -8.99
C ILE A 88 -3.26 -8.10 -8.55
N ARG A 89 -3.35 -8.42 -7.25
CA ARG A 89 -2.86 -9.70 -6.71
C ARG A 89 -3.59 -10.90 -7.30
N GLU A 90 -4.91 -10.84 -7.39
CA GLU A 90 -5.74 -11.96 -7.89
C GLU A 90 -5.62 -12.13 -9.42
N VAL A 91 -5.55 -11.05 -10.20
CA VAL A 91 -5.54 -11.13 -11.67
C VAL A 91 -4.12 -11.33 -12.23
N LEU A 92 -3.15 -10.60 -11.68
CA LEU A 92 -1.78 -10.55 -12.18
C LEU A 92 -0.80 -11.37 -11.35
N GLY A 93 -1.17 -11.82 -10.16
CA GLY A 93 -0.26 -12.56 -9.27
C GLY A 93 0.80 -11.68 -8.60
N PHE A 94 0.62 -10.36 -8.60
CA PHE A 94 1.49 -9.41 -7.91
C PHE A 94 1.68 -9.79 -6.44
N LYS A 95 2.92 -9.66 -5.97
CA LYS A 95 3.29 -9.81 -4.57
C LYS A 95 4.37 -8.79 -4.31
N GLU A 96 4.15 -7.92 -3.33
CA GLU A 96 5.17 -6.95 -2.97
C GLU A 96 6.48 -7.63 -2.53
N GLU A 97 7.58 -7.09 -3.02
CA GLU A 97 8.92 -7.54 -2.66
C GLU A 97 9.66 -6.50 -1.82
N HIS A 98 9.25 -5.23 -1.88
CA HIS A 98 9.98 -4.11 -1.32
C HIS A 98 9.22 -3.34 -0.23
N ASP A 99 8.68 -4.06 0.77
CA ASP A 99 8.13 -3.42 1.98
C ASP A 99 9.20 -2.52 2.63
N TRP A 100 8.85 -1.27 2.92
CA TRP A 100 9.74 -0.28 3.52
C TRP A 100 10.39 -0.75 4.83
N ARG A 101 9.72 -1.62 5.60
CA ARG A 101 10.25 -2.20 6.84
C ARG A 101 11.49 -3.06 6.62
N LYS A 102 11.72 -3.53 5.38
CA LYS A 102 12.96 -4.22 5.00
C LYS A 102 14.16 -3.27 4.92
N TYR A 103 13.91 -1.97 4.74
CA TYR A 103 14.93 -0.96 4.43
C TYR A 103 15.12 0.09 5.52
N VAL A 104 14.15 0.26 6.40
CA VAL A 104 14.17 1.26 7.47
C VAL A 104 14.15 0.54 8.82
N LYS A 105 15.20 0.75 9.61
CA LYS A 105 15.21 0.36 11.03
C LYS A 105 14.67 1.52 11.85
N LEU A 106 13.67 1.23 12.69
CA LEU A 106 13.08 2.19 13.62
C LEU A 106 13.83 2.23 14.94
#